data_AF-A0A545U4A8-F1
#
_entry.id   AF-A0A545U4A8-F1
#
_cell.length_a   1.000
_cell.length_b   1.000
_cell.length_c   1.000
_cell.angle_alpha   90.00
_cell.angle_beta   90.00
_cell.angle_gamma   90.00
#
_symmetry.space_group_name_H-M   'P 1'
#
loop_
_entity.id
_entity.type
_entity.pdbx_description
1 polymer ?
#
loop_
_entity_poly.entity_id
_entity_poly.type
_entity_poly.pdbx_seq_one_letter_code
_entity_poly.pdbx_strand_id
1 'polypeptide(L)'
;MKQTKDELARIYGDVEKRWRETLKEEKKSRPSDTYPSVRLIHDGYTLAVGAYLLENNIAAFVEKVNLVLQTIAKLYQRHEAGEVIDLVRDWPFQHEFFFYALCINDLDFATELANKCDPEQLQPTEQQHPFNEEFTYALRLLLLDNNTEAKAWIDKFEKRCQHKKNAMYAGYAAAFRAISDKDPKALDKALQKMVDDYPRQSKSGEFFHHVHKALLCFYGVGMIHLARHHGLSVSFDHPLIPKALSDLPPHVYVPPKTGLFNTLLKGS
;
A
#
# COMPACT_ATOMS: atom_id res chain seq x y z
N MET A 1 0.67 22.69 13.84
CA MET A 1 -0.59 22.25 13.20
C MET A 1 -1.06 23.19 12.10
N LYS A 2 -1.34 24.49 12.34
CA LYS A 2 -1.82 25.40 11.29
C LYS A 2 -0.86 25.53 10.08
N GLN A 3 0.43 25.79 10.35
CA GLN A 3 1.47 25.88 9.33
C GLN A 3 1.62 24.57 8.52
N THR A 4 1.47 23.42 9.17
CA THR A 4 1.48 22.09 8.54
C THR A 4 0.26 21.87 7.64
N LYS A 5 -0.91 22.40 8.02
CA LYS A 5 -2.14 22.27 7.23
C LYS A 5 -2.09 23.12 5.97
N ASP A 6 -1.58 24.34 6.05
CA ASP A 6 -1.43 25.24 4.90
C ASP A 6 -0.40 24.69 3.90
N GLU A 7 0.72 24.15 4.40
CA GLU A 7 1.71 23.47 3.56
C GLU A 7 1.15 22.21 2.90
N LEU A 8 0.42 21.39 3.65
CA LEU A 8 -0.25 20.20 3.12
C LEU A 8 -1.29 20.57 2.04
N ALA A 9 -2.07 21.63 2.25
CA ALA A 9 -3.04 22.12 1.28
C ALA A 9 -2.37 22.62 -0.01
N ARG A 10 -1.23 23.31 0.11
CA ARG A 10 -0.43 23.73 -1.06
C ARG A 10 0.08 22.52 -1.85
N ILE A 11 0.73 21.57 -1.16
CA ILE A 11 1.23 20.33 -1.78
C ILE A 11 0.08 19.57 -2.44
N TYR A 12 -1.07 19.50 -1.77
CA TYR A 12 -2.27 18.86 -2.30
C TYR A 12 -2.73 19.49 -3.61
N GLY A 13 -2.86 20.81 -3.67
CA GLY A 13 -3.25 21.51 -4.89
C GLY A 13 -2.25 21.32 -6.03
N ASP A 14 -0.96 21.34 -5.74
CA ASP A 14 0.11 21.10 -6.73
C ASP A 14 0.05 19.67 -7.28
N VAL A 15 -0.15 18.67 -6.40
CA VAL A 15 -0.30 17.25 -6.78
C VAL A 15 -1.57 17.05 -7.58
N GLU A 16 -2.69 17.68 -7.21
CA GLU A 16 -3.97 17.51 -7.89
C GLU A 16 -3.93 18.06 -9.31
N LYS A 17 -3.33 19.23 -9.49
CA LYS A 17 -3.10 19.81 -10.81
C LYS A 17 -2.26 18.88 -11.68
N ARG A 18 -1.12 18.41 -11.16
CA ARG A 18 -0.24 17.48 -11.86
C ARG A 18 -0.94 16.16 -12.21
N TRP A 19 -1.72 15.62 -11.28
CA TRP A 19 -2.50 14.40 -11.49
C TRP A 19 -3.48 14.54 -12.66
N ARG A 20 -4.23 15.64 -12.72
CA ARG A 20 -5.17 15.93 -13.81
C ARG A 20 -4.47 16.05 -15.16
N GLU A 21 -3.26 16.62 -15.19
CA GLU A 21 -2.42 16.68 -16.38
C GLU A 21 -1.96 15.29 -16.81
N THR A 22 -1.44 14.49 -15.86
CA THR A 22 -0.98 13.11 -16.13
C THR A 22 -2.12 12.19 -16.56
N LEU A 23 -3.34 12.36 -16.06
CA LEU A 23 -4.52 11.65 -16.57
C LEU A 23 -4.80 11.96 -18.05
N LYS A 24 -4.51 13.19 -18.52
CA LYS A 24 -4.66 13.56 -19.94
C LYS A 24 -3.51 12.98 -20.78
N GLU A 25 -2.31 12.93 -20.23
CA GLU A 25 -1.13 12.33 -20.86
C GLU A 25 -1.31 10.82 -21.04
N GLU A 26 -1.75 10.10 -20.00
CA GLU A 26 -2.01 8.66 -20.03
C GLU A 26 -3.05 8.25 -21.09
N LYS A 27 -3.95 9.15 -21.50
CA LYS A 27 -4.88 8.91 -22.61
C LYS A 27 -4.23 9.00 -23.99
N LYS A 28 -3.11 9.73 -24.08
CA LYS A 28 -2.37 10.01 -25.32
C LYS A 28 -1.08 9.21 -25.38
N SER A 29 -0.64 8.62 -24.27
CA SER A 29 0.61 7.90 -24.18
C SER A 29 0.56 6.67 -25.07
N ARG A 30 1.71 6.37 -25.68
CA ARG A 30 1.90 5.08 -26.33
C ARG A 30 1.91 4.01 -25.25
N PRO A 31 1.52 2.75 -25.57
CA PRO A 31 1.62 1.65 -24.62
C PRO A 31 2.97 1.64 -23.91
N SER A 32 4.09 1.69 -24.63
CA SER A 32 5.44 1.63 -24.07
C SER A 32 5.83 2.71 -23.05
N ASP A 33 5.02 3.77 -22.88
CA ASP A 33 5.28 4.83 -21.90
C ASP A 33 4.59 4.52 -20.57
N THR A 34 5.38 4.10 -19.58
CA THR A 34 4.92 3.71 -18.24
C THR A 34 5.01 4.86 -17.24
N TYR A 35 5.67 5.97 -17.62
CA TYR A 35 5.94 7.09 -16.73
C TYR A 35 4.67 7.79 -16.23
N PRO A 36 3.64 8.03 -17.07
CA PRO A 36 2.39 8.60 -16.59
C PRO A 36 1.70 7.67 -15.59
N SER A 37 1.71 6.35 -15.81
CA SER A 37 1.12 5.38 -14.88
C SER A 37 1.86 5.30 -13.53
N VAL A 38 3.19 5.33 -13.52
CA VAL A 38 3.99 5.38 -12.26
C VAL A 38 3.64 6.63 -11.46
N ARG A 39 3.59 7.79 -12.14
CA ARG A 39 3.21 9.05 -11.50
C ARG A 39 1.76 9.00 -10.99
N LEU A 40 0.85 8.39 -11.76
CA LEU A 40 -0.51 8.10 -11.33
C LEU A 40 -0.58 7.11 -10.16
N ILE A 41 0.46 6.39 -9.77
CA ILE A 41 0.38 5.58 -8.54
C ILE A 41 0.75 6.44 -7.34
N HIS A 42 1.88 7.14 -7.42
CA HIS A 42 2.40 7.95 -6.31
C HIS A 42 1.52 9.15 -5.95
N ASP A 43 1.07 9.90 -6.96
CA ASP A 43 0.28 11.10 -6.73
C ASP A 43 -1.13 10.76 -6.21
N GLY A 44 -1.66 9.59 -6.55
CA GLY A 44 -3.05 9.22 -6.28
C GLY A 44 -3.23 8.88 -4.83
N TYR A 45 -2.26 8.16 -4.32
CA TYR A 45 -2.15 7.89 -2.91
C TYR A 45 -1.90 9.20 -2.11
N THR A 46 -1.06 10.10 -2.62
CA THR A 46 -0.89 11.44 -2.01
C THR A 46 -2.22 12.19 -1.92
N LEU A 47 -3.02 12.16 -3.00
CA LEU A 47 -4.34 12.79 -3.04
C LEU A 47 -5.36 12.07 -2.14
N ALA A 48 -5.26 10.75 -1.98
CA ALA A 48 -6.11 10.03 -1.05
C ALA A 48 -5.85 10.51 0.38
N VAL A 49 -4.59 10.50 0.80
CA VAL A 49 -4.18 10.97 2.14
C VAL A 49 -4.58 12.42 2.37
N GLY A 50 -4.38 13.29 1.39
CA GLY A 50 -4.79 14.70 1.51
C GLY A 50 -6.30 14.88 1.63
N ALA A 51 -7.11 14.15 0.86
CA ALA A 51 -8.58 14.19 0.98
C ALA A 51 -9.04 13.78 2.38
N TYR A 52 -8.40 12.77 2.98
CA TYR A 52 -8.69 12.38 4.36
C TYR A 52 -8.22 13.44 5.37
N LEU A 53 -6.95 13.85 5.33
CA LEU A 53 -6.38 14.71 6.39
C LEU A 53 -6.87 16.17 6.34
N LEU A 54 -7.18 16.70 5.15
CA LEU A 54 -7.62 18.09 4.99
C LEU A 54 -9.13 18.26 5.14
N GLU A 55 -9.89 17.29 4.62
CA GLU A 55 -11.35 17.38 4.44
C GLU A 55 -12.13 16.32 5.24
N ASN A 56 -11.44 15.36 5.88
CA ASN A 56 -12.05 14.18 6.49
C ASN A 56 -12.93 13.38 5.52
N ASN A 57 -12.57 13.39 4.23
CA ASN A 57 -13.37 12.81 3.15
C ASN A 57 -12.93 11.36 2.86
N ILE A 58 -13.50 10.42 3.61
CA ILE A 58 -13.20 8.99 3.51
C ILE A 58 -13.61 8.42 2.13
N ALA A 59 -14.74 8.87 1.58
CA ALA A 59 -15.19 8.42 0.26
C ALA A 59 -14.18 8.80 -0.84
N ALA A 60 -13.68 10.04 -0.81
CA ALA A 60 -12.66 10.49 -1.75
C ALA A 60 -11.30 9.80 -1.53
N PHE A 61 -10.96 9.44 -0.28
CA PHE A 61 -9.79 8.59 0.01
C PHE A 61 -9.92 7.25 -0.72
N VAL A 62 -11.03 6.54 -0.51
CA VAL A 62 -11.28 5.22 -1.13
C VAL A 62 -11.29 5.31 -2.65
N GLU A 63 -11.98 6.31 -3.22
CA GLU A 63 -12.04 6.54 -4.66
C GLU A 63 -10.64 6.69 -5.29
N LYS A 64 -9.77 7.47 -4.66
CA LYS A 64 -8.42 7.75 -5.17
C LYS A 64 -7.50 6.54 -5.05
N VAL A 65 -7.58 5.79 -3.95
CA VAL A 65 -6.84 4.53 -3.82
C VAL A 65 -7.35 3.53 -4.85
N ASN A 66 -8.66 3.43 -5.07
CA ASN A 66 -9.21 2.56 -6.10
C ASN A 66 -8.68 2.93 -7.51
N LEU A 67 -8.52 4.21 -7.84
CA LEU A 67 -7.89 4.63 -9.10
C LEU A 67 -6.42 4.21 -9.21
N VAL A 68 -5.68 4.23 -8.10
CA VAL A 68 -4.32 3.68 -8.05
C VAL A 68 -4.34 2.17 -8.35
N LEU A 69 -5.25 1.42 -7.72
CA LEU A 69 -5.41 -0.02 -7.96
C LEU A 69 -5.82 -0.34 -9.41
N GLN A 70 -6.68 0.48 -10.02
CA GLN A 70 -7.04 0.34 -11.43
C GLN A 70 -5.84 0.58 -12.35
N THR A 71 -5.02 1.59 -12.06
CA THR A 71 -3.78 1.86 -12.80
C THR A 71 -2.84 0.67 -12.72
N ILE A 72 -2.65 0.12 -11.51
CA ILE A 72 -1.87 -1.08 -11.25
C ILE A 72 -2.41 -2.26 -12.06
N ALA A 73 -3.71 -2.57 -11.96
CA ALA A 73 -4.35 -3.67 -12.70
C ALA A 73 -4.16 -3.56 -14.22
N LYS A 74 -4.23 -2.34 -14.77
CA LYS A 74 -3.98 -2.09 -16.19
C LYS A 74 -2.52 -2.41 -16.58
N LEU A 75 -1.56 -2.05 -15.73
CA LEU A 75 -0.16 -2.40 -15.95
C LEU A 75 0.06 -3.93 -15.89
N TYR A 76 -0.63 -4.65 -15.00
CA TYR A 76 -0.64 -6.13 -14.98
C TYR A 76 -1.08 -6.71 -16.31
N GLN A 77 -2.27 -6.32 -16.77
CA GLN A 77 -2.86 -6.87 -17.97
C GLN A 77 -1.97 -6.66 -19.19
N ARG A 78 -1.30 -5.51 -19.27
CA ARG A 78 -0.35 -5.20 -20.33
C ARG A 78 0.92 -6.05 -20.26
N HIS A 79 1.46 -6.26 -19.06
CA HIS A 79 2.59 -7.15 -18.85
C HIS A 79 2.26 -8.61 -19.20
N GLU A 80 1.11 -9.11 -18.76
CA GLU A 80 0.61 -10.46 -19.11
C GLU A 80 0.40 -10.62 -20.62
N ALA A 81 0.10 -9.53 -21.33
CA ALA A 81 0.03 -9.50 -22.80
C ALA A 81 1.41 -9.43 -23.50
N GLY A 82 2.51 -9.50 -22.75
CA GLY A 82 3.89 -9.55 -23.26
C GLY A 82 4.60 -8.20 -23.32
N GLU A 83 4.01 -7.13 -22.77
CA GLU A 83 4.67 -5.82 -22.72
C GLU A 83 5.72 -5.75 -21.60
N VAL A 84 6.93 -5.29 -21.91
CA VAL A 84 7.98 -5.08 -20.92
C VAL A 84 7.68 -3.80 -20.13
N ILE A 85 7.25 -3.94 -18.89
CA ILE A 85 6.92 -2.84 -17.98
C ILE A 85 7.84 -2.95 -16.75
N ASP A 86 8.84 -2.08 -16.64
CA ASP A 86 9.85 -2.14 -15.57
C ASP A 86 9.24 -2.14 -14.16
N LEU A 87 8.20 -1.32 -13.92
CA LEU A 87 7.50 -1.28 -12.64
C LEU A 87 6.88 -2.64 -12.26
N VAL A 88 6.36 -3.36 -13.26
CA VAL A 88 5.75 -4.68 -13.10
C VAL A 88 6.80 -5.78 -13.07
N ARG A 89 7.96 -5.60 -13.71
CA ARG A 89 9.09 -6.53 -13.63
C ARG A 89 9.59 -6.70 -12.19
N ASP A 90 9.68 -5.59 -11.45
CA ASP A 90 10.10 -5.60 -10.04
C ASP A 90 8.91 -5.80 -9.07
N TRP A 91 7.71 -6.01 -9.62
CA TRP A 91 6.46 -6.16 -8.86
C TRP A 91 6.52 -7.11 -7.69
N PRO A 92 7.11 -8.31 -7.80
CA PRO A 92 6.91 -9.26 -6.74
C PRO A 92 7.67 -8.86 -5.44
N PHE A 93 8.36 -7.71 -5.44
CA PHE A 93 8.93 -7.05 -4.26
C PHE A 93 8.17 -5.77 -3.81
N GLN A 94 7.14 -5.36 -4.55
CA GLN A 94 6.39 -4.13 -4.35
C GLN A 94 5.20 -4.36 -3.40
N HIS A 95 5.51 -4.74 -2.17
CA HIS A 95 4.54 -4.94 -1.08
C HIS A 95 3.61 -3.72 -0.87
N GLU A 96 4.00 -2.51 -1.30
CA GLU A 96 3.14 -1.32 -1.24
C GLU A 96 1.78 -1.54 -1.89
N PHE A 97 1.74 -2.30 -2.99
CA PHE A 97 0.51 -2.49 -3.76
C PHE A 97 -0.51 -3.36 -3.06
N PHE A 98 -0.05 -4.36 -2.31
CA PHE A 98 -0.92 -5.11 -1.39
C PHE A 98 -1.53 -4.16 -0.34
N PHE A 99 -0.74 -3.22 0.18
CA PHE A 99 -1.26 -2.26 1.17
C PHE A 99 -2.17 -1.19 0.60
N TYR A 100 -2.07 -0.85 -0.68
CA TYR A 100 -3.09 0.01 -1.30
C TYR A 100 -4.45 -0.70 -1.33
N ALA A 101 -4.50 -1.99 -1.64
CA ALA A 101 -5.74 -2.76 -1.59
C ALA A 101 -6.23 -2.94 -0.14
N LEU A 102 -5.33 -3.39 0.73
CA LEU A 102 -5.65 -3.62 2.14
C LEU A 102 -6.07 -2.33 2.86
N CYS A 103 -5.52 -1.15 2.57
CA CYS A 103 -5.87 0.06 3.32
C CYS A 103 -7.29 0.57 3.07
N ILE A 104 -7.93 0.14 1.96
CA ILE A 104 -9.35 0.37 1.70
C ILE A 104 -10.22 -0.86 1.98
N ASN A 105 -9.66 -1.88 2.64
CA ASN A 105 -10.33 -3.14 2.97
C ASN A 105 -10.79 -3.94 1.73
N ASP A 106 -9.99 -3.92 0.66
CA ASP A 106 -10.22 -4.68 -0.57
C ASP A 106 -9.36 -5.96 -0.57
N LEU A 107 -9.81 -6.93 0.21
CA LEU A 107 -9.08 -8.20 0.41
C LEU A 107 -9.06 -9.03 -0.85
N ASP A 108 -10.14 -9.03 -1.64
CA ASP A 108 -10.24 -9.81 -2.87
C ASP A 108 -9.16 -9.37 -3.87
N PHE A 109 -9.00 -8.07 -4.08
CA PHE A 109 -7.96 -7.56 -4.97
C PHE A 109 -6.56 -7.80 -4.40
N ALA A 110 -6.36 -7.63 -3.09
CA ALA A 110 -5.08 -7.95 -2.44
C ALA A 110 -4.67 -9.42 -2.66
N THR A 111 -5.64 -10.34 -2.54
CA THR A 111 -5.45 -11.78 -2.78
C THR A 111 -5.25 -12.09 -4.26
N GLU A 112 -5.94 -11.41 -5.19
CA GLU A 112 -5.67 -11.53 -6.63
C GLU A 112 -4.22 -11.16 -6.96
N LEU A 113 -3.76 -10.02 -6.44
CA LEU A 113 -2.37 -9.57 -6.59
C LEU A 113 -1.38 -10.58 -5.98
N ALA A 114 -1.72 -11.16 -4.82
CA ALA A 114 -0.89 -12.16 -4.16
C ALA A 114 -0.75 -13.45 -4.98
N ASN A 115 -1.83 -13.89 -5.64
CA ASN A 115 -1.81 -15.05 -6.53
C ASN A 115 -0.96 -14.80 -7.79
N LYS A 116 -1.00 -13.59 -8.34
CA LYS A 116 -0.19 -13.19 -9.51
C LYS A 116 1.29 -12.98 -9.18
N CYS A 117 1.63 -12.81 -7.90
CA CYS A 117 3.01 -12.76 -7.43
C CYS A 117 3.57 -14.19 -7.46
N ASP A 118 4.25 -14.56 -8.54
CA ASP A 118 4.85 -15.88 -8.75
C ASP A 118 6.23 -15.99 -8.03
N PRO A 119 6.40 -16.93 -7.08
CA PRO A 119 7.67 -17.21 -6.43
C PRO A 119 8.82 -17.59 -7.37
N GLU A 120 8.51 -18.17 -8.54
CA GLU A 120 9.54 -18.57 -9.50
C GLU A 120 10.00 -17.38 -10.36
N GLN A 121 9.16 -16.35 -10.51
CA GLN A 121 9.53 -15.06 -11.11
C GLN A 121 10.29 -14.15 -10.13
N LEU A 122 10.37 -14.57 -8.87
CA LEU A 122 11.12 -13.94 -7.78
C LEU A 122 12.56 -14.45 -7.70
N GLN A 123 13.16 -14.86 -8.82
CA GLN A 123 14.59 -15.19 -8.87
C GLN A 123 15.38 -13.95 -8.40
N PRO A 124 16.12 -14.05 -7.29
CA PRO A 124 16.85 -12.91 -6.74
C PRO A 124 17.82 -12.39 -7.79
N THR A 125 17.62 -11.16 -8.24
CA THR A 125 18.69 -10.45 -8.94
C THR A 125 19.71 -10.01 -7.89
N GLU A 126 20.99 -9.87 -8.27
CA GLU A 126 22.03 -9.35 -7.36
C GLU A 126 21.70 -7.96 -6.76
N GLN A 127 20.68 -7.30 -7.32
CA GLN A 127 20.24 -5.96 -6.97
C GLN A 127 19.08 -5.93 -5.96
N GLN A 128 18.45 -7.07 -5.66
CA GLN A 128 17.29 -7.11 -4.77
C GLN A 128 17.70 -7.25 -3.31
N HIS A 129 17.17 -6.33 -2.48
CA HIS A 129 17.47 -6.32 -1.06
C HIS A 129 16.63 -7.41 -0.33
N PRO A 130 17.25 -8.35 0.41
CA PRO A 130 16.55 -9.47 1.07
C PRO A 130 15.38 -9.07 1.97
N PHE A 131 15.41 -7.85 2.52
CA PHE A 131 14.29 -7.27 3.26
C PHE A 131 12.98 -7.26 2.46
N ASN A 132 13.00 -6.82 1.20
CA ASN A 132 11.78 -6.71 0.41
C ASN A 132 11.21 -8.09 0.09
N GLU A 133 12.07 -9.07 -0.16
CA GLU A 133 11.70 -10.46 -0.36
C GLU A 133 10.96 -11.00 0.87
N GLU A 134 11.64 -10.98 2.03
CA GLU A 134 11.12 -11.57 3.26
C GLU A 134 9.81 -10.90 3.71
N PHE A 135 9.71 -9.58 3.59
CA PHE A 135 8.48 -8.83 3.85
C PHE A 135 7.36 -9.27 2.90
N THR A 136 7.63 -9.24 1.59
CA THR A 136 6.60 -9.42 0.56
C THR A 136 6.06 -10.84 0.56
N TYR A 137 6.91 -11.84 0.74
CA TYR A 137 6.50 -13.24 0.87
C TYR A 137 5.68 -13.51 2.13
N ALA A 138 6.09 -12.96 3.28
CA ALA A 138 5.31 -13.12 4.52
C ALA A 138 3.89 -12.55 4.35
N LEU A 139 3.77 -11.35 3.78
CA LEU A 139 2.47 -10.72 3.49
C LEU A 139 1.65 -11.53 2.48
N ARG A 140 2.27 -11.92 1.35
CA ARG A 140 1.62 -12.73 0.31
C ARG A 140 1.04 -14.02 0.89
N LEU A 141 1.82 -14.76 1.66
CA LEU A 141 1.39 -16.05 2.19
C LEU A 141 0.30 -15.90 3.26
N LEU A 142 0.29 -14.80 4.01
CA LEU A 142 -0.84 -14.46 4.89
C LEU A 142 -2.11 -14.11 4.09
N LEU A 143 -2.00 -13.40 2.97
CA LEU A 143 -3.14 -13.11 2.07
C LEU A 143 -3.70 -14.36 1.40
N LEU A 144 -2.88 -15.40 1.22
CA LEU A 144 -3.26 -16.68 0.62
C LEU A 144 -3.64 -17.74 1.67
N ASP A 145 -3.75 -17.37 2.95
CA ASP A 145 -4.03 -18.27 4.08
C ASP A 145 -3.06 -19.47 4.21
N ASN A 146 -1.87 -19.39 3.60
CA ASN A 146 -0.84 -20.43 3.70
C ASN A 146 0.01 -20.24 4.96
N ASN A 147 -0.62 -20.45 6.12
CA ASN A 147 -0.04 -20.17 7.43
C ASN A 147 1.26 -20.94 7.71
N THR A 148 1.39 -22.19 7.24
CA THR A 148 2.59 -23.00 7.47
C THR A 148 3.81 -22.37 6.81
N GLU A 149 3.69 -21.99 5.53
CA GLU A 149 4.79 -21.35 4.81
C GLU A 149 5.01 -19.91 5.26
N ALA A 150 3.92 -19.18 5.57
CA ALA A 150 4.00 -17.83 6.10
C ALA A 150 4.89 -17.77 7.34
N LYS A 151 4.75 -18.70 8.28
CA LYS A 151 5.58 -18.75 9.51
C LYS A 151 7.08 -18.80 9.22
N ALA A 152 7.50 -19.57 8.22
CA ALA A 152 8.91 -19.68 7.85
C ALA A 152 9.46 -18.36 7.28
N TRP A 153 8.65 -17.64 6.50
CA TRP A 153 9.02 -16.32 5.98
C TRP A 153 8.98 -15.23 7.06
N ILE A 154 8.03 -15.31 7.98
CA ILE A 154 7.97 -14.43 9.16
C ILE A 154 9.23 -14.62 10.02
N ASP A 155 9.69 -15.86 10.26
CA ASP A 155 10.95 -16.12 11.00
C ASP A 155 12.15 -15.43 10.33
N LYS A 156 12.25 -15.50 9.00
CA LYS A 156 13.32 -14.83 8.23
C LYS A 156 13.22 -13.31 8.38
N PHE A 157 12.02 -12.76 8.24
CA PHE A 157 11.78 -11.33 8.33
C PHE A 157 12.03 -10.78 9.75
N GLU A 158 11.66 -11.51 10.80
CA GLU A 158 11.98 -11.16 12.19
C GLU A 158 13.50 -11.11 12.41
N LYS A 159 14.24 -12.12 11.94
CA LYS A 159 15.72 -12.12 11.99
C LYS A 159 16.31 -10.92 11.24
N ARG A 160 15.77 -10.60 10.07
CA ARG A 160 16.19 -9.42 9.29
C ARG A 160 16.02 -8.12 10.07
N CYS A 161 14.92 -8.00 10.80
CA CYS A 161 14.60 -6.84 11.63
C CYS A 161 15.49 -6.72 12.88
N GLN A 162 16.24 -7.77 13.26
CA GLN A 162 17.23 -7.66 14.35
C GLN A 162 18.48 -6.85 13.93
N HIS A 163 18.75 -6.73 12.63
CA HIS A 163 19.84 -5.88 12.14
C HIS A 163 19.48 -4.39 12.29
N LYS A 164 20.44 -3.59 12.79
CA LYS A 164 20.24 -2.15 13.09
C LYS A 164 19.61 -1.36 11.95
N LYS A 165 19.93 -1.67 10.70
CA LYS A 165 19.39 -0.99 9.51
C LYS A 165 17.89 -1.24 9.28
N ASN A 166 17.34 -2.33 9.81
CA ASN A 166 15.95 -2.73 9.60
C ASN A 166 15.12 -2.76 10.90
N ALA A 167 15.70 -2.36 12.04
CA ALA A 167 15.06 -2.46 13.35
C ALA A 167 13.75 -1.67 13.46
N MET A 168 13.58 -0.63 12.65
CA MET A 168 12.35 0.15 12.57
C MET A 168 11.18 -0.60 11.93
N TYR A 169 11.42 -1.72 11.26
CA TYR A 169 10.38 -2.55 10.64
C TYR A 169 9.93 -3.72 11.53
N ALA A 170 10.52 -3.87 12.72
CA ALA A 170 10.20 -4.97 13.63
C ALA A 170 8.73 -4.96 14.09
N GLY A 171 8.04 -3.82 14.05
CA GLY A 171 6.59 -3.75 14.28
C GLY A 171 5.79 -4.54 13.23
N TYR A 172 6.19 -4.48 11.96
CA TYR A 172 5.53 -5.25 10.88
C TYR A 172 5.77 -6.75 11.03
N ALA A 173 7.00 -7.17 11.35
CA ALA A 173 7.32 -8.57 11.58
C ALA A 173 6.50 -9.14 12.76
N ALA A 174 6.41 -8.39 13.86
CA ALA A 174 5.61 -8.77 15.02
C ALA A 174 4.11 -8.84 14.71
N ALA A 175 3.59 -7.98 13.83
CA ALA A 175 2.19 -8.04 13.43
C ALA A 175 1.90 -9.27 12.56
N PHE A 176 2.78 -9.60 11.61
CA PHE A 176 2.64 -10.84 10.83
C PHE A 176 2.65 -12.08 11.73
N ARG A 177 3.56 -12.11 12.72
CA ARG A 177 3.58 -13.17 13.73
C ARG A 177 2.26 -13.26 14.48
N ALA A 178 1.79 -12.14 15.03
CA ALA A 178 0.56 -12.08 15.80
C ALA A 178 -0.67 -12.51 14.98
N ILE A 179 -0.73 -12.14 13.69
CA ILE A 179 -1.79 -12.57 12.77
C ILE A 179 -1.72 -14.09 12.55
N SER A 180 -0.52 -14.62 12.27
CA SER A 180 -0.33 -16.05 12.04
C SER A 180 -0.65 -16.91 13.27
N ASP A 181 -0.30 -16.43 14.46
CA ASP A 181 -0.53 -17.13 15.74
C ASP A 181 -1.89 -16.81 16.36
N LYS A 182 -2.71 -15.98 15.69
CA LYS A 182 -4.03 -15.53 16.16
C LYS A 182 -3.97 -14.91 17.57
N ASP A 183 -2.94 -14.11 17.86
CA ASP A 183 -2.76 -13.42 19.15
C ASP A 183 -3.11 -11.92 19.06
N PRO A 184 -4.32 -11.50 19.48
CA PRO A 184 -4.72 -10.09 19.40
C PRO A 184 -3.91 -9.18 20.34
N LYS A 185 -3.41 -9.68 21.47
CA LYS A 185 -2.62 -8.88 22.41
C LYS A 185 -1.22 -8.60 21.85
N ALA A 186 -0.63 -9.59 21.18
CA ALA A 186 0.62 -9.40 20.47
C ALA A 186 0.44 -8.41 19.30
N LEU A 187 -0.70 -8.46 18.61
CA LEU A 187 -1.00 -7.56 17.51
C LEU A 187 -1.11 -6.09 17.98
N ASP A 188 -1.82 -5.81 19.07
CA ASP A 188 -1.92 -4.44 19.61
C ASP A 188 -0.54 -3.86 19.95
N LYS A 189 0.34 -4.68 20.55
CA LYS A 189 1.74 -4.29 20.83
C LYS A 189 2.52 -4.03 19.54
N ALA A 190 2.31 -4.85 18.51
CA ALA A 190 2.96 -4.69 17.22
C ALA A 190 2.51 -3.41 16.51
N LEU A 191 1.21 -3.09 16.53
CA LEU A 191 0.65 -1.86 15.98
C LEU A 191 1.19 -0.62 16.71
N GLN A 192 1.26 -0.65 18.04
CA GLN A 192 1.89 0.42 18.81
C GLN A 192 3.36 0.59 18.41
N LYS A 193 4.11 -0.50 18.26
CA LYS A 193 5.49 -0.46 17.82
C LYS A 193 5.66 0.12 16.41
N MET A 194 4.76 -0.19 15.47
CA MET A 194 4.77 0.43 14.14
C MET A 194 4.62 1.95 14.25
N VAL A 195 3.68 2.41 15.08
CA VAL A 195 3.46 3.84 15.34
C VAL A 195 4.70 4.50 15.94
N ASP A 196 5.32 3.88 16.94
CA ASP A 196 6.52 4.41 17.61
C ASP A 196 7.73 4.48 16.66
N ASP A 197 7.83 3.52 15.75
CA ASP A 197 8.92 3.44 14.76
C ASP A 197 8.68 4.33 13.54
N TYR A 198 7.42 4.69 13.24
CA TYR A 198 7.02 5.43 12.04
C TYR A 198 7.77 6.75 11.83
N PRO A 199 7.98 7.61 12.85
CA PRO A 199 8.73 8.85 12.68
C PRO A 199 10.19 8.66 12.26
N ARG A 200 10.78 7.47 12.51
CA ARG A 200 12.12 7.14 12.04
C ARG A 200 12.06 6.77 10.56
N GLN A 201 11.11 5.92 10.20
CA GLN A 201 10.85 5.49 8.82
C GLN A 201 10.58 6.69 7.89
N SER A 202 9.95 7.74 8.41
CA SER A 202 9.58 8.95 7.67
C SER A 202 10.68 10.03 7.57
N LYS A 203 11.89 9.80 8.11
CA LYS A 203 13.00 10.78 7.98
C LYS A 203 13.69 10.67 6.62
N SER A 204 14.19 11.81 6.14
CA SER A 204 14.78 11.97 4.80
C SER A 204 15.90 10.95 4.52
N GLY A 205 15.78 10.21 3.41
CA GLY A 205 16.72 9.18 2.97
C GLY A 205 16.17 7.75 3.03
N GLU A 206 15.02 7.54 3.67
CA GLU A 206 14.35 6.24 3.78
C GLU A 206 13.06 6.17 2.95
N PHE A 207 12.51 4.96 2.79
CA PHE A 207 11.42 4.59 1.88
C PHE A 207 10.12 5.43 2.05
N PHE A 208 9.95 6.12 3.19
CA PHE A 208 8.75 6.92 3.52
C PHE A 208 8.96 8.45 3.51
N HIS A 209 10.01 8.95 2.85
CA HIS A 209 10.31 10.38 2.79
C HIS A 209 9.26 11.25 2.04
N HIS A 210 8.26 10.64 1.39
CA HIS A 210 7.18 11.39 0.76
C HIS A 210 6.22 11.93 1.82
N VAL A 211 5.85 13.22 1.71
CA VAL A 211 5.05 13.97 2.70
C VAL A 211 3.79 13.21 3.15
N HIS A 212 3.11 12.49 2.25
CA HIS A 212 1.93 11.70 2.60
C HIS A 212 2.25 10.43 3.44
N LYS A 213 3.39 9.78 3.19
CA LYS A 213 3.91 8.64 3.97
C LYS A 213 4.48 9.06 5.34
N ALA A 214 4.51 10.34 5.66
CA ALA A 214 4.82 10.82 7.00
C ALA A 214 3.57 11.10 7.84
N LEU A 215 2.40 11.18 7.20
CA LEU A 215 1.17 11.67 7.82
C LEU A 215 0.11 10.58 8.05
N LEU A 216 0.21 9.44 7.37
CA LEU A 216 -0.70 8.30 7.53
C LEU A 216 0.04 6.97 7.31
N CYS A 217 0.05 6.13 8.34
CA CYS A 217 0.59 4.76 8.29
C CYS A 217 -0.43 3.80 7.67
N PHE A 218 -0.56 3.86 6.34
CA PHE A 218 -1.48 2.98 5.61
C PHE A 218 -1.11 1.50 5.70
N TYR A 219 0.17 1.17 5.89
CA TYR A 219 0.56 -0.20 6.18
C TYR A 219 -0.10 -0.67 7.48
N GLY A 220 -0.10 0.17 8.52
CA GLY A 220 -0.81 -0.09 9.76
C GLY A 220 -2.33 -0.25 9.58
N VAL A 221 -2.95 0.58 8.75
CA VAL A 221 -4.38 0.43 8.41
C VAL A 221 -4.64 -0.90 7.71
N GLY A 222 -3.83 -1.24 6.70
CA GLY A 222 -3.94 -2.51 5.99
C GLY A 222 -3.67 -3.73 6.87
N MET A 223 -2.76 -3.62 7.84
CA MET A 223 -2.50 -4.67 8.84
C MET A 223 -3.74 -4.97 9.70
N ILE A 224 -4.50 -3.93 10.08
CA ILE A 224 -5.74 -4.12 10.83
C ILE A 224 -6.78 -4.86 9.98
N HIS A 225 -6.94 -4.49 8.71
CA HIS A 225 -7.86 -5.20 7.81
C HIS A 225 -7.43 -6.66 7.58
N LEU A 226 -6.13 -6.90 7.36
CA LEU A 226 -5.58 -8.26 7.24
C LEU A 226 -5.83 -9.08 8.52
N ALA A 227 -5.57 -8.51 9.69
CA ALA A 227 -5.81 -9.19 10.96
C ALA A 227 -7.29 -9.55 11.18
N ARG A 228 -8.19 -8.64 10.84
CA ARG A 228 -9.65 -8.87 10.93
C ARG A 228 -10.12 -9.93 9.95
N HIS A 229 -9.59 -9.95 8.73
CA HIS A 229 -9.82 -11.04 7.78
C HIS A 229 -9.39 -12.39 8.35
N HIS A 230 -8.29 -12.39 9.11
CA HIS A 230 -7.80 -13.53 9.88
C HIS A 230 -8.58 -13.82 11.17
N GLY A 231 -9.72 -13.17 11.41
CA GLY A 231 -10.59 -13.45 12.56
C GLY A 231 -10.17 -12.79 13.87
N LEU A 232 -9.20 -11.86 13.85
CA LEU A 232 -8.79 -11.13 15.05
C LEU A 232 -9.69 -9.93 15.32
N SER A 233 -10.12 -9.78 16.57
CA SER A 233 -10.75 -8.56 17.04
C SER A 233 -9.67 -7.53 17.36
N VAL A 234 -9.69 -6.41 16.63
CA VAL A 234 -8.70 -5.33 16.78
C VAL A 234 -9.41 -4.01 16.98
N SER A 235 -9.09 -3.30 18.05
CA SER A 235 -9.68 -1.99 18.40
C SER A 235 -8.60 -0.92 18.61
N PHE A 236 -7.59 -0.92 17.74
CA PHE A 236 -6.52 0.08 17.75
C PHE A 236 -6.99 1.39 17.10
N ASP A 237 -6.73 2.51 17.75
CA ASP A 237 -7.03 3.85 17.24
C ASP A 237 -5.89 4.82 17.55
N HIS A 238 -5.28 5.38 16.51
CA HIS A 238 -4.16 6.30 16.63
C HIS A 238 -4.19 7.31 15.47
N PRO A 239 -3.74 8.57 15.63
CA PRO A 239 -3.74 9.54 14.53
C PRO A 239 -3.07 9.07 13.22
N LEU A 240 -2.03 8.22 13.32
CA LEU A 240 -1.36 7.62 12.17
C LEU A 240 -2.08 6.38 11.59
N ILE A 241 -2.91 5.72 12.39
CA ILE A 241 -3.70 4.52 12.02
C ILE A 241 -5.13 4.78 12.50
N PRO A 242 -5.86 5.68 11.84
CA PRO A 242 -7.12 6.18 12.36
C PRO A 242 -8.22 5.13 12.24
N LYS A 243 -9.00 4.97 13.31
CA LYS A 243 -10.14 4.06 13.35
C LYS A 243 -11.12 4.26 12.18
N ALA A 244 -11.32 5.51 11.74
CA ALA A 244 -12.19 5.84 10.61
C ALA A 244 -11.81 5.15 9.29
N LEU A 245 -10.51 4.89 9.07
CA LEU A 245 -10.03 4.15 7.90
C LEU A 245 -9.91 2.65 8.20
N SER A 246 -9.57 2.27 9.43
CA SER A 246 -9.46 0.86 9.81
C SER A 246 -10.81 0.17 9.98
N ASP A 247 -11.90 0.91 10.20
CA ASP A 247 -13.29 0.41 10.28
C ASP A 247 -14.04 0.53 8.95
N LEU A 248 -13.33 0.73 7.83
CA LEU A 248 -13.95 0.67 6.51
C LEU A 248 -14.67 -0.67 6.33
N PRO A 249 -15.91 -0.67 5.78
CA PRO A 249 -16.55 -1.93 5.41
C PRO A 249 -15.72 -2.62 4.32
N PRO A 250 -15.86 -3.94 4.14
CA PRO A 250 -15.24 -4.63 3.01
C PRO A 250 -15.54 -3.89 1.72
N HIS A 251 -14.49 -3.45 1.03
CA HIS A 251 -14.61 -2.79 -0.25
C HIS A 251 -14.50 -3.84 -1.34
N VAL A 252 -15.31 -3.69 -2.37
CA VAL A 252 -15.22 -4.53 -3.56
C VAL A 252 -14.59 -3.68 -4.64
N TYR A 253 -13.41 -4.09 -5.10
CA TYR A 253 -12.76 -3.51 -6.26
C TYR A 253 -13.77 -3.34 -7.38
N VAL A 254 -13.95 -2.09 -7.83
CA VAL A 254 -14.73 -1.81 -9.02
C VAL A 254 -13.74 -1.77 -10.17
N PRO A 255 -13.65 -2.81 -11.02
CA PRO A 255 -12.81 -2.77 -12.20
C PRO A 255 -13.18 -1.53 -13.02
N PRO A 256 -12.22 -0.95 -13.75
CA PRO A 256 -12.51 0.21 -14.55
C PRO A 256 -13.63 -0.15 -15.53
N LYS A 257 -14.84 0.38 -15.31
CA LYS A 257 -15.86 0.39 -16.37
C LYS A 257 -15.17 1.05 -17.56
N THR A 258 -15.31 0.49 -18.76
CA THR A 258 -14.86 1.13 -20.00
C THR A 258 -15.47 2.54 -20.06
N GLY A 259 -14.72 3.55 -19.58
CA GLY A 259 -15.21 4.92 -19.41
C GLY A 259 -15.15 5.55 -18.01
N LEU A 260 -14.65 4.90 -16.94
CA LEU A 260 -14.56 5.53 -15.61
C LEU A 260 -13.60 6.74 -15.59
N PHE A 261 -12.51 6.67 -16.37
CA PHE A 261 -11.65 7.82 -16.70
C PHE A 261 -12.36 8.97 -17.44
N ASN A 262 -13.56 8.73 -18.00
CA ASN A 262 -14.35 9.76 -18.66
C ASN A 262 -15.37 10.41 -17.71
N THR A 263 -15.78 9.72 -16.65
CA THR A 263 -16.73 10.27 -15.64
C THR A 263 -16.01 11.19 -14.66
N LEU A 264 -14.81 10.84 -14.20
CA LEU A 264 -14.00 11.64 -13.26
C LEU A 264 -13.51 12.98 -13.84
N LEU A 265 -13.50 13.11 -15.16
CA LEU A 265 -13.17 14.37 -15.85
C LEU A 265 -14.41 15.22 -16.19
N LYS A 266 -15.62 14.66 -16.07
CA LYS A 266 -16.89 15.36 -16.34
C LYS A 266 -17.49 16.02 -15.10
N GLY A 267 -16.90 15.78 -13.92
CA GLY A 267 -17.31 16.37 -12.63
C GLY A 267 -16.69 17.73 -12.31
N SER A 268 -16.31 18.52 -13.32
CA SER A 268 -15.84 19.91 -13.18
C SER A 268 -16.30 20.75 -14.35
#